data_AF-A0A118KK56-F1
#
_entry.id   AF-A0A118KK56-F1
#
_cell.length_a   1.000
_cell.length_b   1.000
_cell.length_c   1.000
_cell.angle_alpha   90.00
_cell.angle_beta   90.00
_cell.angle_gamma   90.00
#
_symmetry.space_group_name_H-M   'P 1'
#
loop_
_entity.id
_entity.type
_entity.pdbx_description
1 polymer ?
#
loop_
_entity_poly.entity_id
_entity_poly.type
_entity_poly.pdbx_seq_one_letter_code
_entity_poly.pdbx_strand_id
1 'polypeptide(L)'
;MPVEDPSGADVVLAATIAAVRAEASVSELESLEVRHSRLPTAHFPSTRAHIDLIGSRVRKAQFHAARARAHANAAALIFMGGTEDHPGSPLEDLKRHAEQAEQAQVLASDLLEISLTLERREKSRSLRCR
;
A
#
# COMPACT_ATOMS: atom_id res chain seq x y z
N MET A 1 -32.50 5.15 8.79
CA MET A 1 -31.77 4.34 9.78
C MET A 1 -30.49 5.09 10.12
N PRO A 2 -30.21 5.43 11.39
CA PRO A 2 -28.91 5.99 11.75
C PRO A 2 -27.84 4.93 11.49
N VAL A 3 -26.75 5.32 10.81
CA VAL A 3 -25.56 4.47 10.69
C VAL A 3 -24.90 4.51 12.06
N GLU A 4 -24.83 3.36 12.75
CA GLU A 4 -24.13 3.29 14.03
C GLU A 4 -22.66 3.70 13.82
N ASP A 5 -22.15 4.57 14.70
CA ASP A 5 -20.74 4.94 14.69
C ASP A 5 -19.89 3.68 14.90
N PRO A 6 -18.82 3.48 14.11
CA PRO A 6 -17.98 2.28 14.24
C PRO A 6 -17.37 2.22 15.64
N SER A 7 -17.33 1.03 16.23
CA SER A 7 -16.68 0.83 17.52
C SER A 7 -15.17 1.05 17.39
N GLY A 8 -14.48 1.35 18.51
CA GLY A 8 -13.02 1.49 18.50
C GLY A 8 -12.31 0.24 17.97
N ALA A 9 -12.87 -0.95 18.19
CA ALA A 9 -12.36 -2.21 17.67
C ALA A 9 -12.47 -2.29 16.13
N ASP A 10 -13.59 -1.82 15.57
CA ASP A 10 -13.80 -1.78 14.11
C ASP A 10 -12.80 -0.84 13.44
N VAL A 11 -12.50 0.29 14.09
CA VAL A 11 -11.52 1.27 13.60
C VAL A 11 -10.10 0.69 13.59
N VAL A 12 -9.70 -0.02 14.66
CA VAL A 12 -8.40 -0.70 14.72
C VAL A 12 -8.29 -1.82 13.68
N LEU A 13 -9.37 -2.59 13.50
CA LEU A 13 -9.44 -3.63 12.48
C LEU A 13 -9.27 -3.02 11.08
N ALA A 14 -9.95 -1.92 10.79
CA ALA A 14 -9.83 -1.21 9.51
C ALA A 14 -8.39 -0.75 9.24
N ALA A 15 -7.74 -0.12 10.24
CA ALA A 15 -6.34 0.30 10.13
C ALA A 15 -5.40 -0.89 9.86
N THR A 16 -5.63 -2.02 10.54
CA THR A 16 -4.86 -3.25 10.37
C THR A 16 -5.04 -3.83 8.97
N ILE A 17 -6.28 -3.89 8.46
CA ILE A 17 -6.57 -4.33 7.09
C ILE A 17 -5.89 -3.42 6.07
N ALA A 18 -5.91 -2.11 6.27
CA ALA A 18 -5.21 -1.16 5.40
C ALA A 18 -3.70 -1.45 5.35
N ALA A 19 -3.05 -1.67 6.50
CA ALA A 19 -1.64 -2.04 6.54
C ALA A 19 -1.35 -3.34 5.77
N VAL A 20 -2.16 -4.39 5.98
CA VAL A 20 -1.99 -5.68 5.27
C VAL A 20 -2.19 -5.52 3.76
N ARG A 21 -3.15 -4.71 3.32
CA ARG A 21 -3.35 -4.43 1.89
C ARG A 21 -2.19 -3.66 1.26
N ALA A 22 -1.58 -2.73 2.01
CA ALA A 22 -0.38 -2.04 1.57
C ALA A 22 0.81 -3.01 1.42
N GLU A 23 1.00 -3.93 2.38
CA GLU A 23 2.01 -5.00 2.33
C GLU A 23 1.78 -5.96 1.14
N ALA A 24 0.52 -6.29 0.84
CA ALA A 24 0.17 -7.08 -0.34
C ALA A 24 0.55 -6.36 -1.64
N SER A 25 0.31 -5.05 -1.71
CA SER A 25 0.67 -4.24 -2.89
C SER A 25 2.19 -4.20 -3.13
N VAL A 26 2.99 -4.19 -2.06
CA VAL A 26 4.45 -4.33 -2.12
C VAL A 26 4.83 -5.70 -2.68
N SER A 27 4.25 -6.78 -2.14
CA SER A 27 4.56 -8.15 -2.57
C SER A 27 4.27 -8.38 -4.06
N GLU A 28 3.18 -7.80 -4.56
CA GLU A 28 2.85 -7.86 -5.99
C GLU A 28 3.83 -7.05 -6.86
N LEU A 29 4.25 -5.87 -6.40
CA LEU A 29 5.27 -5.07 -7.10
C LEU A 29 6.64 -5.77 -7.12
N GLU A 30 7.06 -6.39 -6.03
CA GLU A 30 8.31 -7.18 -5.95
C GLU A 30 8.25 -8.37 -6.91
N SER A 31 7.11 -9.08 -6.94
CA SER A 31 6.86 -10.15 -7.91
C SER A 31 6.95 -9.64 -9.36
N LEU A 32 6.39 -8.47 -9.65
CA LEU A 32 6.50 -7.83 -10.96
C LEU A 32 7.96 -7.51 -11.32
N GLU A 33 8.72 -6.90 -10.41
CA GLU A 33 10.15 -6.60 -10.61
C GLU A 33 10.96 -7.86 -10.93
N VAL A 34 10.74 -8.93 -10.17
CA VAL A 34 11.41 -10.22 -10.38
C VAL A 34 11.05 -10.82 -11.74
N ARG A 35 9.77 -10.78 -12.14
CA ARG A 35 9.34 -11.26 -13.46
C ARG A 35 10.03 -10.49 -14.59
N HIS A 36 10.11 -9.16 -14.50
CA HIS A 36 10.78 -8.34 -15.52
C HIS A 36 12.30 -8.57 -15.54
N SER A 37 12.93 -8.73 -14.38
CA SER A 37 14.37 -9.01 -14.28
C SER A 37 14.79 -10.36 -14.88
N ARG A 38 13.85 -11.31 -14.97
CA ARG A 38 14.08 -12.64 -15.56
C ARG A 38 13.79 -12.70 -17.06
N LEU A 39 13.37 -11.60 -17.69
CA LEU A 39 13.14 -11.57 -19.14
C LEU A 39 14.47 -11.73 -19.89
N PRO A 40 14.51 -12.46 -21.01
CA PRO A 40 15.71 -12.54 -21.86
C PRO A 40 16.20 -11.16 -22.32
N THR A 41 15.28 -10.20 -22.41
CA THR A 41 15.53 -8.82 -22.84
C THR A 41 16.03 -7.90 -21.71
N ALA A 42 16.19 -8.39 -20.48
CA ALA A 42 16.52 -7.55 -19.31
C ALA A 42 17.84 -6.75 -19.46
N HIS A 43 18.76 -7.23 -20.29
CA HIS A 43 20.01 -6.55 -20.59
C HIS A 43 19.87 -5.36 -21.55
N PHE A 44 18.74 -5.24 -22.28
CA PHE A 44 18.52 -4.10 -23.16
C PHE A 44 18.26 -2.82 -22.35
N PRO A 45 18.83 -1.66 -22.75
CA PRO A 45 18.69 -0.42 -21.99
C PRO A 45 17.25 -0.01 -21.70
N SER A 46 16.33 -0.22 -22.66
CA SER A 46 14.91 0.08 -22.50
C SER A 46 14.22 -0.80 -21.45
N THR A 47 14.50 -2.11 -21.46
CA THR A 47 13.96 -3.04 -20.46
C THR A 47 14.57 -2.79 -19.08
N ARG A 48 15.88 -2.51 -19.01
CA ARG A 48 16.55 -2.16 -17.75
C ARG A 48 15.97 -0.90 -17.12
N ALA A 49 15.75 0.16 -17.91
CA ALA A 49 15.09 1.37 -17.42
C ALA A 49 13.67 1.10 -16.89
N HIS A 50 12.94 0.14 -17.49
CA HIS A 50 11.64 -0.28 -16.99
C HIS A 50 11.76 -1.03 -15.65
N ILE A 51 12.70 -1.95 -15.52
CA ILE A 51 12.99 -2.66 -14.26
C ILE A 51 13.35 -1.65 -13.15
N ASP A 52 14.24 -0.69 -13.43
CA ASP A 52 14.66 0.34 -12.48
C ASP A 52 13.47 1.20 -12.02
N LEU A 53 12.53 1.50 -12.93
CA LEU A 53 11.29 2.21 -12.62
C LEU A 53 10.38 1.39 -11.71
N ILE A 54 10.22 0.08 -11.96
CA ILE A 54 9.45 -0.81 -11.08
C ILE A 54 10.10 -0.88 -9.70
N GLY A 55 11.42 -1.08 -9.62
CA GLY A 55 12.15 -1.09 -8.34
C GLY A 55 12.04 0.23 -7.56
N SER A 56 12.01 1.38 -8.25
CA SER A 56 11.72 2.68 -7.62
C SER A 56 10.32 2.73 -7.00
N ARG A 57 9.32 2.14 -7.66
CA ARG A 57 7.95 2.03 -7.13
C ARG A 57 7.86 1.03 -5.99
N VAL A 58 8.57 -0.10 -6.03
CA VAL A 58 8.69 -1.05 -4.92
C VAL A 58 9.15 -0.31 -3.66
N ARG A 59 10.27 0.43 -3.73
CA ARG A 59 10.80 1.18 -2.58
C ARG A 59 9.81 2.21 -2.04
N LYS A 60 9.07 2.91 -2.91
CA LYS A 60 8.03 3.86 -2.49
C LYS A 60 6.83 3.15 -1.86
N ALA A 61 6.39 2.02 -2.41
CA ALA A 61 5.30 1.23 -1.84
C ALA A 61 5.69 0.65 -0.47
N GLN A 62 6.94 0.20 -0.30
CA GLN A 62 7.49 -0.25 0.99
C GLN A 62 7.44 0.86 2.03
N PHE A 63 7.81 2.09 1.65
CA PHE A 63 7.67 3.26 2.54
C PHE A 63 6.22 3.49 2.97
N HIS A 64 5.27 3.42 2.03
CA HIS A 64 3.84 3.57 2.33
C HIS A 64 3.29 2.42 3.19
N ALA A 65 3.69 1.18 2.93
CA ALA A 65 3.31 0.02 3.75
C ALA A 65 3.83 0.14 5.18
N ALA A 66 5.10 0.54 5.36
CA ALA A 66 5.67 0.81 6.68
C ALA A 66 4.91 1.92 7.42
N ARG A 67 4.52 2.99 6.71
CA ARG A 67 3.70 4.06 7.28
C ARG A 67 2.30 3.57 7.68
N ALA A 68 1.64 2.77 6.83
CA ALA A 68 0.35 2.19 7.14
C ALA A 68 0.42 1.30 8.40
N ARG A 69 1.46 0.45 8.49
CA ARG A 69 1.71 -0.39 9.66
C ARG A 69 1.99 0.41 10.93
N ALA A 70 2.73 1.51 10.84
CA ALA A 70 2.99 2.38 11.98
C ALA A 70 1.69 2.99 12.53
N HIS A 71 0.79 3.45 11.66
CA HIS A 71 -0.51 3.98 12.07
C HIS A 71 -1.45 2.90 12.62
N ALA A 72 -1.47 1.71 12.02
CA ALA A 72 -2.22 0.57 12.57
C ALA A 72 -1.74 0.18 13.98
N ASN A 73 -0.42 0.13 14.18
CA ASN A 73 0.18 -0.14 15.50
C ASN A 73 -0.16 0.96 16.51
N ALA A 74 -0.10 2.24 16.11
CA ALA A 74 -0.48 3.36 16.97
C ALA A 74 -1.96 3.26 17.38
N ALA A 75 -2.87 2.95 16.45
CA ALA A 75 -4.27 2.73 16.75
C ALA A 75 -4.47 1.56 17.73
N ALA A 76 -3.78 0.44 17.52
CA ALA A 76 -3.84 -0.70 18.43
C ALA A 76 -3.34 -0.33 19.85
N LEU A 77 -2.25 0.42 19.96
CA LEU A 77 -1.72 0.88 21.25
C LEU A 77 -2.68 1.82 21.97
N ILE A 78 -3.31 2.76 21.27
CA ILE A 78 -4.32 3.67 21.84
C ILE A 78 -5.53 2.88 22.34
N PHE A 79 -5.98 1.90 21.56
CA PHE A 79 -7.12 1.06 21.91
C PHE A 79 -6.86 0.17 23.13
N MET A 80 -5.66 -0.41 23.23
CA MET A 80 -5.27 -1.25 24.37
C MET A 80 -4.88 -0.43 25.62
N GLY A 81 -4.32 0.75 25.43
CA GLY A 81 -3.66 1.55 26.46
C GLY A 81 -4.57 2.42 27.30
N GLY A 82 -5.88 2.47 27.01
CA GLY A 82 -6.90 3.10 27.85
C GLY A 82 -6.47 4.44 28.47
N THR A 83 -6.31 5.48 27.63
CA THR A 83 -6.24 6.89 28.07
C THR A 83 -5.35 7.20 29.26
N GLU A 84 -4.04 7.33 29.04
CA GLU A 84 -3.21 8.15 29.91
C GLU A 84 -2.81 9.40 29.10
N ASP A 85 -3.37 10.55 29.53
CA ASP A 85 -2.91 11.92 29.23
C ASP A 85 -3.10 12.55 27.83
N HIS A 86 -4.12 12.20 27.05
CA HIS A 86 -4.48 12.98 25.84
C HIS A 86 -5.80 13.72 26.00
N PRO A 87 -5.84 15.06 25.80
CA PRO A 87 -7.05 15.88 25.98
C PRO A 87 -8.10 15.72 24.84
N GLY A 88 -7.93 14.74 23.94
CA GLY A 88 -8.85 14.42 22.85
C GLY A 88 -9.69 13.17 23.12
N SER A 89 -10.77 12.97 22.36
CA SER A 89 -11.54 11.73 22.42
C SER A 89 -10.68 10.57 21.88
N PRO A 90 -10.46 9.49 22.65
CA PRO A 90 -9.65 8.35 22.19
C PRO A 90 -10.15 7.76 20.88
N LEU A 91 -11.46 7.82 20.64
CA LEU A 91 -12.08 7.36 19.40
C LEU A 91 -11.72 8.25 18.20
N GLU A 92 -11.59 9.57 18.37
CA GLU A 92 -11.18 10.47 17.29
C GLU A 92 -9.71 10.25 16.92
N ASP A 93 -8.86 10.01 17.91
CA ASP A 93 -7.45 9.67 17.68
C ASP A 93 -7.31 8.32 16.95
N LEU A 94 -8.12 7.32 17.31
CA LEU A 94 -8.21 6.05 16.58
C LEU A 94 -8.64 6.26 15.13
N LYS A 95 -9.73 7.03 14.90
CA LYS A 95 -10.25 7.32 13.56
C LYS A 95 -9.17 8.00 12.71
N ARG A 96 -8.46 8.99 13.25
CA ARG A 96 -7.35 9.67 12.57
C ARG A 96 -6.24 8.71 12.15
N HIS A 97 -5.84 7.78 13.01
CA HIS A 97 -4.80 6.81 12.65
C HIS A 97 -5.29 5.79 11.62
N ALA A 98 -6.54 5.36 11.68
CA ALA A 98 -7.12 4.50 10.65
C ALA A 98 -7.16 5.19 9.29
N GLU A 99 -7.60 6.46 9.23
CA GLU A 99 -7.58 7.27 8.00
C GLU A 99 -6.16 7.43 7.44
N GLN A 100 -5.16 7.66 8.30
CA GLN A 100 -3.77 7.75 7.87
C GLN A 100 -3.21 6.42 7.35
N ALA A 101 -3.62 5.29 7.94
CA ALA A 101 -3.27 3.96 7.45
C ALA A 101 -3.90 3.69 6.07
N GLU A 102 -5.16 4.07 5.89
CA GLU A 102 -5.89 3.96 4.63
C GLU A 102 -5.25 4.83 3.53
N GLN A 103 -4.95 6.10 3.81
CA GLN A 103 -4.27 6.98 2.86
C GLN A 103 -2.93 6.41 2.41
N ALA A 104 -2.15 5.86 3.34
CA ALA A 104 -0.89 5.19 3.00
C ALA A 104 -1.13 3.92 2.16
N GLN A 105 -2.18 3.15 2.45
CA GLN A 105 -2.57 1.99 1.65
C GLN A 105 -2.96 2.38 0.22
N VAL A 106 -3.76 3.42 0.02
CA VAL A 106 -4.14 3.93 -1.31
C VAL A 106 -2.90 4.29 -2.12
N LEU A 107 -1.93 4.99 -1.52
CA LEU A 107 -0.68 5.35 -2.20
C LEU A 107 0.15 4.13 -2.62
N ALA A 108 0.18 3.06 -1.81
CA ALA A 108 0.83 1.81 -2.19
C ALA A 108 0.09 1.10 -3.34
N SER A 109 -1.24 1.07 -3.29
CA SER A 109 -2.09 0.49 -4.33
C SER A 109 -1.99 1.24 -5.67
N ASP A 110 -1.93 2.57 -5.66
CA ASP A 110 -1.78 3.39 -6.88
C ASP A 110 -0.48 3.05 -7.62
N LEU A 111 0.63 2.85 -6.88
CA LEU A 111 1.91 2.47 -7.47
C LEU A 111 1.85 1.10 -8.17
N LEU A 112 1.11 0.16 -7.58
CA LEU A 112 0.84 -1.14 -8.18
C LEU A 112 -0.04 -1.01 -9.42
N GLU A 113 -1.17 -0.28 -9.34
CA GLU A 113 -2.10 -0.11 -10.45
C GLU A 113 -1.45 0.55 -11.66
N ILE A 114 -0.65 1.60 -11.44
CA ILE A 114 0.13 2.25 -12.50
C ILE A 114 1.05 1.23 -13.17
N SER A 115 1.73 0.39 -12.40
CA SER A 115 2.67 -0.61 -12.93
C SER A 115 1.97 -1.70 -13.73
N LEU A 116 0.85 -2.24 -13.22
CA LEU A 116 0.02 -3.22 -13.94
C LEU A 116 -0.60 -2.64 -15.21
N THR A 117 -0.99 -1.37 -15.19
CA THR A 117 -1.54 -0.68 -16.37
C THR A 117 -0.49 -0.47 -17.45
N LEU A 118 0.75 -0.15 -17.07
CA LEU A 118 1.87 -0.07 -18.01
C LEU A 118 2.21 -1.44 -18.59
N GLU A 119 2.27 -2.49 -17.78
CA GLU A 119 2.51 -3.86 -18.24
C GLU A 119 1.45 -4.30 -19.28
N ARG A 120 0.16 -4.05 -19.00
CA ARG A 120 -0.93 -4.35 -19.94
C ARG A 120 -0.79 -3.61 -21.27
N ARG A 121 -0.43 -2.31 -21.23
CA ARG A 121 -0.23 -1.50 -22.44
C ARG A 121 0.94 -1.99 -23.29
N GLU A 122 2.04 -2.40 -22.66
CA GLU A 122 3.20 -2.96 -23.34
C GLU A 122 2.86 -4.27 -24.05
N LYS A 123 2.19 -5.20 -23.35
CA LYS A 123 1.71 -6.48 -23.92
C LYS A 123 0.78 -6.24 -25.13
N SER A 124 -0.16 -5.31 -25.02
CA SER A 124 -1.07 -4.96 -26.13
C SER A 124 -0.40 -4.26 -27.32
N ARG A 125 0.77 -3.63 -27.14
CA ARG A 125 1.56 -3.09 -28.25
C ARG A 125 2.34 -4.19 -28.95
N SER A 126 2.96 -5.09 -28.19
CA SER A 126 3.70 -6.24 -28.74
C SER A 126 2.81 -7.13 -29.63
N LEU A 127 1.56 -7.39 -29.23
CA LEU A 127 0.61 -8.18 -30.01
C LEU A 127 0.16 -7.51 -31.32
N ARG A 128 0.24 -6.18 -31.42
CA ARG A 128 -0.16 -5.43 -32.64
C ARG A 128 0.97 -5.25 -33.65
N CYS A 129 2.21 -5.54 -33.25
CA CYS A 129 3.40 -5.46 -34.10
C CYS A 129 3.85 -6.83 -34.64
N ARG A 130 3.08 -7.89 -34.40
CA ARG A 130 3.21 -9.20 -35.03
C ARG A 130 2.10 -9.38 -36.05
#